data_AF-A0A2D7HVP7-F1
#
_entry.id   AF-A0A2D7HVP7-F1
#
_cell.length_a   1.000
_cell.length_b   1.000
_cell.length_c   1.000
_cell.angle_alpha   90.00
_cell.angle_beta   90.00
_cell.angle_gamma   90.00
#
_symmetry.space_group_name_H-M   'P 1'
#
loop_
_entity.id
_entity.type
_entity.pdbx_description
1 polymer ?
#
loop_
_entity_poly.entity_id
_entity_poly.type
_entity_poly.pdbx_seq_one_letter_code
_entity_poly.pdbx_strand_id
1 'polypeptide(L)'
;MKQVCVYHAGCPDGFGAAWATRKAWQGEGQFIPRGHDDRLDPRIAEGALLAFVDIAPSIQELEELADSAAHLIILDHHVTNQKRILGDSELMDALAERGHLVHFDMRKSGAMLAWDFFMPHQEAPKLLQYVEDQDLWNWKLPDSEAVNSAIGSYAYDFETWDELADRDISSLVAEGASIVRTHRVEVKRAVRHRSPLNVAGRRVEGVNSRTQRSAIGHALAERQEFNEPWGCVYRIEGTEVHATLYSIGDFDVGSIASELGGGGHRNAAGFTVNLESWFRDFLS
;
A
#
# COMPACT_ATOMS: atom_id res chain seq x y z
N MET A 1 -14.95 -25.41 -4.46
CA MET A 1 -13.64 -25.14 -5.09
C MET A 1 -12.72 -24.62 -4.00
N LYS A 2 -11.43 -24.96 -3.99
CA LYS A 2 -10.47 -24.41 -3.02
C LYS A 2 -10.39 -22.89 -3.23
N GLN A 3 -10.43 -22.09 -2.17
CA GLN A 3 -10.34 -20.63 -2.24
C GLN A 3 -9.10 -20.15 -1.48
N VAL A 4 -8.31 -19.30 -2.11
CA VAL A 4 -7.09 -18.71 -1.54
C VAL A 4 -7.09 -17.22 -1.84
N CYS A 5 -7.03 -16.40 -0.79
CA CYS A 5 -6.88 -14.96 -0.89
C CYS A 5 -5.47 -14.59 -0.41
N VAL A 6 -4.67 -14.03 -1.30
CA VAL A 6 -3.38 -13.43 -1.01
C VAL A 6 -3.56 -11.92 -0.95
N TYR A 7 -3.05 -11.29 0.11
CA TYR A 7 -3.25 -9.86 0.32
C TYR A 7 -1.98 -9.17 0.82
N HIS A 8 -1.87 -7.87 0.58
CA HIS A 8 -0.75 -7.09 1.07
C HIS A 8 -0.73 -7.02 2.61
N ALA A 9 0.39 -7.43 3.20
CA ALA A 9 0.56 -7.48 4.64
C ALA A 9 0.91 -6.11 5.24
N GLY A 10 0.46 -5.86 6.47
CA GLY A 10 1.01 -4.78 7.30
C GLY A 10 0.41 -3.40 7.05
N CYS A 11 -0.64 -3.27 6.23
CA CYS A 11 -1.44 -2.04 6.15
C CYS A 11 -2.95 -2.32 6.34
N PRO A 12 -3.73 -1.30 6.77
CA PRO A 12 -5.18 -1.43 6.86
C PRO A 12 -5.87 -1.71 5.53
N ASP A 13 -5.33 -1.23 4.40
CA ASP A 13 -5.97 -1.43 3.09
C ASP A 13 -5.91 -2.89 2.64
N GLY A 14 -4.71 -3.48 2.60
CA GLY A 14 -4.53 -4.89 2.28
C GLY A 14 -5.26 -5.83 3.23
N PHE A 15 -5.25 -5.54 4.55
CA PHE A 15 -6.06 -6.34 5.47
C PHE A 15 -7.57 -6.12 5.28
N GLY A 16 -8.01 -4.88 5.02
CA GLY A 16 -9.40 -4.57 4.69
C GLY A 16 -9.87 -5.27 3.42
N ALA A 17 -9.00 -5.44 2.43
CA ALA A 17 -9.26 -6.19 1.21
C ALA A 17 -9.42 -7.69 1.47
N ALA A 18 -8.57 -8.26 2.32
CA ALA A 18 -8.72 -9.64 2.78
C ALA A 18 -10.02 -9.84 3.58
N TRP A 19 -10.35 -8.91 4.47
CA TRP A 19 -11.57 -8.93 5.26
C TRP A 19 -12.82 -8.84 4.38
N ALA A 20 -12.84 -7.93 3.39
CA ALA A 20 -13.92 -7.83 2.41
C ALA A 20 -14.09 -9.14 1.62
N THR A 21 -12.98 -9.73 1.18
CA THR A 21 -12.98 -11.04 0.49
C THR A 21 -13.54 -12.14 1.40
N ARG A 22 -13.13 -12.18 2.68
CA ARG A 22 -13.65 -13.13 3.68
C ARG A 22 -15.14 -13.00 3.88
N LYS A 23 -15.68 -11.77 3.97
CA LYS A 23 -17.13 -11.54 4.09
C LYS A 23 -17.88 -12.13 2.90
N ALA A 24 -17.39 -11.91 1.68
CA ALA A 24 -18.01 -12.48 0.48
C ALA A 24 -17.93 -14.01 0.42
N TRP A 25 -16.82 -14.59 0.89
CA TRP A 25 -16.63 -16.03 0.99
C TRP A 25 -17.25 -16.65 2.25
N GLN A 26 -18.04 -15.88 3.01
CA GLN A 26 -18.76 -16.35 4.20
C GLN A 26 -17.83 -16.98 5.26
N GLY A 27 -16.59 -16.48 5.35
CA GLY A 27 -15.59 -16.97 6.29
C GLY A 27 -14.78 -18.18 5.79
N GLU A 28 -15.08 -18.72 4.60
CA GLU A 28 -14.36 -19.85 4.02
C GLU A 28 -13.09 -19.43 3.26
N GLY A 29 -12.17 -20.36 3.08
CA GLY A 29 -10.93 -20.17 2.31
C GLY A 29 -9.68 -19.96 3.16
N GLN A 30 -8.53 -19.90 2.48
CA GLN A 30 -7.23 -19.61 3.08
C GLN A 30 -6.84 -18.16 2.80
N PHE A 31 -6.38 -17.45 3.83
CA PHE A 31 -5.95 -16.05 3.73
C PHE A 31 -4.46 -15.96 4.03
N ILE A 32 -3.68 -15.45 3.09
CA ILE A 32 -2.22 -15.44 3.14
C ILE A 32 -1.72 -13.99 3.10
N PRO A 33 -1.18 -13.45 4.21
CA PRO A 33 -0.50 -12.16 4.19
C PRO A 33 0.79 -12.27 3.38
N ARG A 34 1.07 -11.26 2.56
CA ARG A 34 2.21 -11.23 1.66
C ARG A 34 2.86 -9.83 1.61
N GLY A 35 4.17 -9.76 1.77
CA GLY A 35 4.98 -8.60 1.38
C GLY A 35 5.38 -8.65 -0.10
N HIS A 36 5.81 -7.52 -0.69
CA HIS A 36 6.14 -7.44 -2.12
C HIS A 36 7.22 -8.44 -2.57
N ASP A 37 8.18 -8.76 -1.70
CA ASP A 37 9.31 -9.64 -2.02
C ASP A 37 9.07 -11.11 -1.63
N ASP A 38 7.96 -11.42 -0.96
CA ASP A 38 7.64 -12.78 -0.55
C ASP A 38 7.23 -13.60 -1.77
N ARG A 39 7.78 -14.82 -1.90
CA ARG A 39 7.36 -15.78 -2.92
C ARG A 39 6.30 -16.72 -2.38
N LEU A 40 5.29 -17.01 -3.20
CA LEU A 40 4.28 -18.01 -2.89
C LEU A 40 4.74 -19.39 -3.35
N ASP A 41 4.34 -20.41 -2.60
CA ASP A 41 4.45 -21.80 -3.03
C ASP A 41 3.44 -22.05 -4.16
N PRO A 42 3.85 -22.38 -5.40
CA PRO A 42 2.93 -22.54 -6.53
C PRO A 42 1.82 -23.56 -6.28
N ARG A 43 2.05 -24.54 -5.39
CA ARG A 43 1.05 -25.57 -5.02
C ARG A 43 -0.20 -25.00 -4.37
N ILE A 44 -0.15 -23.75 -3.86
CA ILE A 44 -1.36 -23.11 -3.35
C ILE A 44 -2.39 -22.88 -4.46
N ALA A 45 -1.94 -22.69 -5.71
CA ALA A 45 -2.80 -22.40 -6.84
C ALA A 45 -3.54 -23.63 -7.38
N GLU A 46 -3.03 -24.85 -7.19
CA GLU A 46 -3.58 -26.07 -7.80
C GLU A 46 -5.10 -26.22 -7.61
N GLY A 47 -5.85 -26.03 -8.71
CA GLY A 47 -7.31 -26.14 -8.75
C GLY A 47 -8.07 -25.10 -7.89
N ALA A 48 -7.40 -24.03 -7.47
CA ALA A 48 -7.96 -23.00 -6.60
C ALA A 48 -8.59 -21.84 -7.39
N LEU A 49 -9.56 -21.19 -6.75
CA LEU A 49 -9.83 -19.77 -6.97
C LEU A 49 -8.79 -18.98 -6.17
N LEU A 50 -7.83 -18.38 -6.87
CA LEU A 50 -6.73 -17.63 -6.31
C LEU A 50 -6.96 -16.12 -6.51
N ALA A 51 -7.28 -15.40 -5.44
CA ALA A 51 -7.47 -13.96 -5.47
C ALA A 51 -6.24 -13.25 -4.88
N PHE A 52 -5.70 -12.29 -5.61
CA PHE A 52 -4.73 -11.31 -5.15
C PHE A 52 -5.46 -9.98 -4.94
N VAL A 53 -5.44 -9.45 -3.72
CA VAL A 53 -6.13 -8.20 -3.36
C VAL A 53 -5.16 -7.22 -2.70
N ASP A 54 -5.14 -5.98 -3.17
CA ASP A 54 -4.16 -4.95 -2.80
C ASP A 54 -2.69 -5.33 -3.10
N ILE A 55 -2.48 -6.34 -3.94
CA ILE A 55 -1.14 -6.82 -4.31
C ILE A 55 -1.23 -7.54 -5.65
N ALA A 56 -0.10 -7.62 -6.35
CA ALA A 56 0.04 -8.44 -7.54
C ALA A 56 1.37 -9.20 -7.54
N PRO A 57 1.41 -10.46 -8.02
CA PRO A 57 2.65 -11.20 -8.20
C PRO A 57 3.56 -10.57 -9.26
N SER A 58 4.82 -11.00 -9.30
CA SER A 58 5.71 -10.72 -10.43
C SER A 58 5.17 -11.37 -11.71
N ILE A 59 5.65 -10.96 -12.89
CA ILE A 59 5.17 -11.55 -14.16
C ILE A 59 5.44 -13.06 -14.21
N GLN A 60 6.67 -13.45 -13.88
CA GLN A 60 7.04 -14.87 -13.83
C GLN A 60 6.17 -15.68 -12.86
N GLU A 61 5.94 -15.15 -11.65
CA GLU A 61 5.11 -15.85 -10.66
C GLU A 61 3.63 -15.88 -11.10
N LEU A 62 3.14 -14.83 -11.76
CA LEU A 62 1.79 -14.78 -12.30
C LEU A 62 1.55 -15.89 -13.34
N GLU A 63 2.49 -16.08 -14.27
CA GLU A 63 2.44 -17.14 -15.28
C GLU A 63 2.41 -18.53 -14.62
N GLU A 64 3.34 -18.79 -13.69
CA GLU A 64 3.44 -20.06 -12.94
C GLU A 64 2.14 -20.40 -12.19
N LEU A 65 1.52 -19.38 -11.56
CA LEU A 65 0.28 -19.55 -10.81
C LEU A 65 -0.95 -19.70 -11.72
N ALA A 66 -1.01 -18.93 -12.81
CA ALA A 66 -2.09 -19.00 -13.80
C ALA A 66 -2.16 -20.36 -14.49
N ASP A 67 -1.02 -21.03 -14.69
CA ASP A 67 -0.98 -22.39 -15.23
C ASP A 67 -1.65 -23.43 -14.32
N SER A 68 -1.70 -23.19 -13.01
CA SER A 68 -2.16 -24.16 -12.00
C SER A 68 -3.52 -23.83 -11.39
N ALA A 69 -3.91 -22.55 -11.39
CA ALA A 69 -5.16 -22.06 -10.82
C ALA A 69 -6.37 -22.48 -11.66
N ALA A 70 -7.48 -22.81 -10.99
CA ALA A 70 -8.77 -22.94 -11.68
C ALA A 70 -9.26 -21.57 -12.18
N HIS A 71 -9.12 -20.55 -11.32
CA HIS A 71 -9.35 -19.15 -11.66
C HIS A 71 -8.40 -18.27 -10.86
N LEU A 72 -7.87 -17.23 -11.49
CA LEU A 72 -7.02 -16.23 -10.87
C LEU A 72 -7.71 -14.87 -10.98
N ILE A 73 -7.71 -14.11 -9.89
CA ILE A 73 -8.27 -12.76 -9.81
C ILE A 73 -7.19 -11.83 -9.26
N ILE A 74 -6.91 -10.71 -9.91
CA ILE A 74 -6.09 -9.62 -9.37
C ILE A 74 -6.97 -8.38 -9.23
N LEU A 75 -7.06 -7.86 -8.00
CA LEU A 75 -7.71 -6.59 -7.66
C LEU A 75 -6.66 -5.69 -7.02
N ASP A 76 -6.17 -4.70 -7.75
CA ASP A 76 -5.04 -3.90 -7.28
C ASP A 76 -5.16 -2.43 -7.74
N HIS A 77 -4.59 -1.52 -6.95
CA HIS A 77 -4.61 -0.07 -7.18
C HIS A 77 -3.19 0.53 -7.32
N HIS A 78 -2.15 -0.31 -7.31
CA HIS A 78 -0.77 0.12 -7.47
C HIS A 78 -0.41 0.39 -8.94
N VAL A 79 -0.03 1.63 -9.25
CA VAL A 79 0.27 2.06 -10.64
C VAL A 79 1.46 1.29 -11.26
N THR A 80 2.44 0.92 -10.44
CA THR A 80 3.61 0.13 -10.90
C THR A 80 3.18 -1.25 -11.37
N ASN A 81 2.29 -1.92 -10.62
CA ASN A 81 1.75 -3.23 -11.00
C ASN A 81 0.84 -3.13 -12.23
N GLN A 82 0.00 -2.09 -12.29
CA GLN A 82 -0.84 -1.82 -13.45
C GLN A 82 0.00 -1.68 -14.72
N LYS A 83 1.04 -0.83 -14.71
CA LYS A 83 1.94 -0.63 -15.86
C LYS A 83 2.64 -1.92 -16.26
N ARG A 84 3.12 -2.68 -15.27
CA ARG A 84 3.86 -3.92 -15.49
C ARG A 84 2.98 -5.02 -16.10
N ILE A 85 1.76 -5.21 -15.60
CA ILE A 85 0.88 -6.30 -16.02
C ILE A 85 0.07 -5.93 -17.26
N LEU A 86 -0.55 -4.76 -17.29
CA LEU A 86 -1.34 -4.32 -18.45
C LEU A 86 -0.47 -3.89 -19.64
N GLY A 87 0.83 -3.63 -19.40
CA GLY A 87 1.80 -3.34 -20.45
C GLY A 87 2.26 -4.57 -21.24
N ASP A 88 1.93 -5.78 -20.77
CA ASP A 88 2.24 -7.04 -21.42
C ASP A 88 0.98 -7.63 -22.07
N SER A 89 0.79 -7.33 -23.36
CA SER A 89 -0.41 -7.78 -24.08
C SER A 89 -0.49 -9.29 -24.24
N GLU A 90 0.66 -9.97 -24.41
CA GLU A 90 0.69 -11.43 -24.59
C GLU A 90 0.26 -12.13 -23.31
N LEU A 91 0.75 -11.65 -22.15
CA LEU A 91 0.30 -12.13 -20.85
C LEU A 91 -1.21 -11.92 -20.66
N MET A 92 -1.72 -10.72 -20.97
CA MET A 92 -3.13 -10.40 -20.78
C MET A 92 -4.05 -11.27 -21.64
N ASP A 93 -3.68 -11.52 -22.89
CA ASP A 93 -4.41 -12.43 -23.78
C ASP A 93 -4.39 -13.86 -23.21
N ALA A 94 -3.23 -14.35 -22.78
CA ALA A 94 -3.09 -15.68 -22.19
C ALA A 94 -3.92 -15.86 -20.90
N LEU A 95 -3.96 -14.84 -20.03
CA LEU A 95 -4.78 -14.83 -18.83
C LEU A 95 -6.27 -14.86 -19.16
N ALA A 96 -6.70 -14.05 -20.13
CA ALA A 96 -8.10 -13.97 -20.54
C ALA A 96 -8.60 -15.26 -21.20
N GLU A 97 -7.79 -15.88 -22.06
CA GLU A 97 -8.10 -17.17 -22.71
C GLU A 97 -8.34 -18.29 -21.69
N ARG A 98 -7.67 -18.22 -20.53
CA ARG A 98 -7.82 -19.17 -19.42
C ARG A 98 -8.93 -18.78 -18.42
N GLY A 99 -9.64 -17.68 -18.67
CA GLY A 99 -10.71 -17.21 -17.80
C GLY A 99 -10.22 -16.63 -16.48
N HIS A 100 -9.01 -16.09 -16.44
CA HIS A 100 -8.50 -15.29 -15.32
C HIS A 100 -8.92 -13.83 -15.46
N LEU A 101 -8.97 -13.11 -14.34
CA LEU A 101 -9.46 -11.74 -14.26
C LEU A 101 -8.40 -10.84 -13.65
N VAL A 102 -8.14 -9.72 -14.30
CA VAL A 102 -7.20 -8.70 -13.83
C VAL A 102 -7.93 -7.36 -13.85
N HIS A 103 -8.03 -6.71 -12.70
CA HIS A 103 -8.72 -5.45 -12.55
C HIS A 103 -7.87 -4.46 -11.74
N PHE A 104 -7.63 -3.30 -12.36
CA PHE A 104 -6.94 -2.20 -11.73
C PHE A 104 -7.82 -0.94 -11.74
N ASP A 105 -7.97 -0.28 -10.60
CA ASP A 105 -8.59 1.05 -10.52
C ASP A 105 -7.88 1.91 -9.48
N MET A 106 -7.14 2.91 -9.96
CA MET A 106 -6.33 3.81 -9.12
C MET A 106 -7.18 4.79 -8.30
N ARG A 107 -8.52 4.78 -8.46
CA ARG A 107 -9.45 5.68 -7.77
C ARG A 107 -10.08 5.05 -6.53
N LYS A 108 -9.74 3.80 -6.24
CA LYS A 108 -10.23 3.04 -5.10
C LYS A 108 -9.07 2.41 -4.35
N SER A 109 -9.24 2.22 -3.06
CA SER A 109 -8.29 1.42 -2.29
C SER A 109 -8.49 -0.08 -2.59
N GLY A 110 -7.50 -0.91 -2.29
CA GLY A 110 -7.60 -2.36 -2.42
C GLY A 110 -8.80 -2.94 -1.66
N ALA A 111 -9.10 -2.41 -0.46
CA ALA A 111 -10.26 -2.79 0.31
C ALA A 111 -11.59 -2.51 -0.40
N MET A 112 -11.70 -1.35 -1.06
CA MET A 112 -12.88 -1.00 -1.87
C MET A 112 -12.99 -1.81 -3.15
N LEU A 113 -11.88 -2.08 -3.81
CA LEU A 113 -11.89 -2.95 -4.99
C LEU A 113 -12.38 -4.35 -4.64
N ALA A 114 -11.89 -4.94 -3.55
CA ALA A 114 -12.34 -6.25 -3.10
C ALA A 114 -13.83 -6.27 -2.75
N TRP A 115 -14.31 -5.27 -1.98
CA TRP A 115 -15.72 -5.19 -1.61
C TRP A 115 -16.63 -5.07 -2.84
N ASP A 116 -16.35 -4.12 -3.73
CA ASP A 116 -17.18 -3.87 -4.90
C ASP A 116 -17.16 -5.03 -5.90
N PHE A 117 -16.01 -5.72 -6.03
CA PHE A 117 -15.90 -6.85 -6.93
C PHE A 117 -16.71 -8.06 -6.43
N PHE A 118 -16.56 -8.41 -5.16
CA PHE A 118 -17.21 -9.61 -4.62
C PHE A 118 -18.64 -9.38 -4.11
N MET A 119 -19.00 -8.14 -3.80
CA MET A 119 -20.32 -7.76 -3.28
C MET A 119 -20.89 -6.50 -3.98
N PRO A 120 -21.00 -6.48 -5.33
CA PRO A 120 -21.29 -5.29 -6.15
C PRO A 120 -22.65 -4.61 -5.92
N HIS A 121 -23.52 -5.21 -5.12
CA HIS A 121 -24.87 -4.71 -4.82
C HIS A 121 -25.05 -4.37 -3.34
N GLN A 122 -23.98 -4.42 -2.55
CA GLN A 122 -23.99 -4.12 -1.13
C GLN A 122 -23.19 -2.85 -0.87
N GLU A 123 -23.75 -1.94 -0.08
CA GLU A 123 -23.03 -0.76 0.36
C GLU A 123 -21.84 -1.17 1.22
N ALA A 124 -20.68 -0.56 0.95
CA ALA A 124 -19.47 -0.79 1.72
C ALA A 124 -19.63 -0.30 3.17
N PRO A 125 -19.16 -1.08 4.17
CA PRO A 125 -19.16 -0.65 5.56
C PRO A 125 -18.36 0.64 5.72
N LYS A 126 -18.80 1.51 6.64
CA LYS A 126 -18.11 2.77 6.94
C LYS A 126 -16.63 2.56 7.28
N LEU A 127 -16.30 1.45 7.94
CA LEU A 127 -14.91 1.05 8.22
C LEU A 127 -14.04 1.13 6.96
N LEU A 128 -14.47 0.51 5.86
CA LEU A 128 -13.71 0.49 4.61
C LEU A 128 -13.73 1.84 3.89
N GLN A 129 -14.81 2.62 4.01
CA GLN A 129 -14.86 3.99 3.47
C GLN A 129 -13.81 4.89 4.13
N TYR A 130 -13.60 4.75 5.45
CA TYR A 130 -12.56 5.47 6.17
C TYR A 130 -11.15 4.99 5.80
N VAL A 131 -10.96 3.67 5.63
CA VAL A 131 -9.69 3.11 5.13
C VAL A 131 -9.35 3.69 3.76
N GLU A 132 -10.30 3.72 2.82
CA GLU A 132 -10.11 4.31 1.49
C GLU A 132 -9.77 5.82 1.56
N ASP A 133 -10.43 6.56 2.47
CA ASP A 133 -10.20 8.00 2.61
C ASP A 133 -8.76 8.33 3.04
N GLN A 134 -8.14 7.49 3.89
CA GLN A 134 -6.72 7.60 4.24
C GLN A 134 -5.81 7.06 3.15
N ASP A 135 -6.12 5.87 2.61
CA ASP A 135 -5.26 5.17 1.66
C ASP A 135 -5.04 6.00 0.38
N LEU A 136 -6.12 6.57 -0.16
CA LEU A 136 -6.07 7.49 -1.30
C LEU A 136 -5.65 8.92 -0.92
N TRP A 137 -5.33 9.17 0.35
CA TRP A 137 -4.94 10.49 0.89
C TRP A 137 -5.99 11.59 0.62
N ASN A 138 -7.28 11.24 0.67
CA ASN A 138 -8.38 12.15 0.37
C ASN A 138 -8.70 13.09 1.54
N TRP A 139 -8.72 12.55 2.76
CA TRP A 139 -9.07 13.27 4.00
C TRP A 139 -10.40 14.04 3.93
N LYS A 140 -11.41 13.48 3.26
CA LYS A 140 -12.71 14.11 3.03
C LYS A 140 -13.72 13.76 4.12
N LEU A 141 -13.57 12.61 4.78
CA LEU A 141 -14.52 12.18 5.80
C LEU A 141 -14.28 12.90 7.14
N PRO A 142 -15.34 13.16 7.94
CA PRO A 142 -15.20 13.79 9.25
C PRO A 142 -14.27 13.00 10.16
N ASP A 143 -13.31 13.69 10.78
CA ASP A 143 -12.37 13.12 11.75
C ASP A 143 -11.57 11.90 11.23
N SER A 144 -11.38 11.82 9.90
CA SER A 144 -10.76 10.67 9.24
C SER A 144 -9.38 10.30 9.78
N GLU A 145 -8.54 11.27 10.12
CA GLU A 145 -7.22 11.03 10.73
C GLU A 145 -7.36 10.31 12.08
N ALA A 146 -8.36 10.65 12.89
CA ALA A 146 -8.61 10.01 14.18
C ALA A 146 -9.16 8.60 13.98
N VAL A 147 -10.18 8.42 13.13
CA VAL A 147 -10.77 7.11 12.86
C VAL A 147 -9.71 6.14 12.34
N ASN A 148 -8.92 6.55 11.35
CA ASN A 148 -7.88 5.68 10.81
C ASN A 148 -6.72 5.45 11.77
N SER A 149 -6.38 6.43 12.62
CA SER A 149 -5.41 6.20 13.71
C SER A 149 -5.91 5.17 14.72
N ALA A 150 -7.21 5.12 14.99
CA ALA A 150 -7.81 4.07 15.81
C ALA A 150 -7.74 2.71 15.08
N ILE A 151 -8.23 2.62 13.84
CA ILE A 151 -8.19 1.39 13.02
C ILE A 151 -6.77 0.81 12.96
N GLY A 152 -5.77 1.63 12.63
CA GLY A 152 -4.37 1.21 12.54
C GLY A 152 -3.70 0.86 13.87
N SER A 153 -4.39 1.02 15.01
CA SER A 153 -3.91 0.61 16.33
C SER A 153 -4.42 -0.76 16.79
N TYR A 154 -5.42 -1.30 16.10
CA TYR A 154 -5.98 -2.62 16.37
C TYR A 154 -5.20 -3.73 15.65
N ALA A 155 -5.38 -4.96 16.13
CA ALA A 155 -4.80 -6.14 15.49
C ALA A 155 -5.42 -6.40 14.12
N TYR A 156 -4.60 -6.92 13.20
CA TYR A 156 -5.02 -7.32 11.85
C TYR A 156 -5.46 -8.79 11.88
N ASP A 157 -6.57 -9.04 12.57
CA ASP A 157 -7.28 -10.30 12.59
C ASP A 157 -8.77 -10.08 12.31
N PHE A 158 -9.45 -11.14 11.87
CA PHE A 158 -10.79 -11.04 11.31
C PHE A 158 -11.83 -10.77 12.39
N GLU A 159 -11.65 -11.31 13.59
CA GLU A 159 -12.53 -11.08 14.73
C GLU A 159 -12.52 -9.60 15.13
N THR A 160 -11.33 -9.00 15.26
CA THR A 160 -11.18 -7.59 15.58
C THR A 160 -11.80 -6.70 14.50
N TRP A 161 -11.62 -7.02 13.23
CA TRP A 161 -12.22 -6.23 12.15
C TRP A 161 -13.73 -6.43 12.00
N ASP A 162 -14.26 -7.61 12.33
CA ASP A 162 -15.70 -7.84 12.47
C ASP A 162 -16.27 -6.92 13.57
N GLU A 163 -15.61 -6.84 14.73
CA GLU A 163 -16.02 -5.93 15.81
C GLU A 163 -15.91 -4.45 15.39
N LEU A 164 -14.80 -4.04 14.77
CA LEU A 164 -14.61 -2.65 14.31
C LEU A 164 -15.67 -2.22 13.30
N ALA A 165 -16.11 -3.13 12.42
CA ALA A 165 -17.12 -2.82 11.41
C ALA A 165 -18.50 -2.52 12.01
N ASP A 166 -18.81 -3.11 13.17
CA ASP A 166 -20.07 -2.94 13.89
C ASP A 166 -20.07 -1.72 14.84
N ARG A 167 -18.91 -1.09 15.05
CA ARG A 167 -18.77 0.05 15.96
C ARG A 167 -19.27 1.35 15.35
N ASP A 168 -19.78 2.22 16.22
CA ASP A 168 -20.08 3.59 15.85
C ASP A 168 -18.77 4.39 15.64
N ILE A 169 -18.74 5.17 14.55
CA ILE A 169 -17.57 5.97 14.16
C ILE A 169 -17.15 6.95 15.27
N SER A 170 -18.08 7.54 16.02
CA SER A 170 -17.75 8.46 17.11
C SER A 170 -16.90 7.81 18.20
N SER A 171 -17.05 6.50 18.42
CA SER A 171 -16.22 5.75 19.36
C SER A 171 -14.77 5.63 18.86
N LEU A 172 -14.57 5.43 17.55
CA LEU A 172 -13.25 5.38 16.92
C LEU A 172 -12.59 6.77 16.90
N VAL A 173 -13.37 7.84 16.70
CA VAL A 173 -12.88 9.23 16.83
C VAL A 173 -12.32 9.47 18.23
N ALA A 174 -13.05 9.07 19.27
CA ALA A 174 -12.64 9.27 20.66
C ALA A 174 -11.31 8.55 20.99
N GLU A 175 -11.14 7.31 20.53
CA GLU A 175 -9.90 6.53 20.71
C GLU A 175 -8.73 7.12 19.92
N GLY A 176 -8.99 7.48 18.66
CA GLY A 176 -8.00 8.02 17.74
C GLY A 176 -7.43 9.38 18.14
N ALA A 177 -8.21 10.21 18.83
CA ALA A 177 -7.84 11.60 19.13
C ALA A 177 -6.50 11.72 19.89
N SER A 178 -6.24 10.84 20.87
CA SER A 178 -4.95 10.83 21.57
C SER A 178 -3.80 10.29 20.71
N ILE A 179 -4.08 9.34 19.83
CA ILE A 179 -3.09 8.75 18.93
C ILE A 179 -2.63 9.81 17.94
N VAL A 180 -3.56 10.54 17.32
CA VAL A 180 -3.29 11.68 16.43
C VAL A 180 -2.43 12.72 17.11
N ARG A 181 -2.76 13.09 18.36
CA ARG A 181 -1.97 14.08 19.12
C ARG A 181 -0.53 13.61 19.31
N THR A 182 -0.32 12.33 19.62
CA THR A 182 1.02 11.74 19.75
C THR A 182 1.75 11.70 18.41
N HIS A 183 1.09 11.22 17.34
CA HIS A 183 1.66 11.16 15.98
C HIS A 183 2.15 12.54 15.52
N ARG A 184 1.34 13.59 15.71
CA ARG A 184 1.73 14.96 15.36
C ARG A 184 2.94 15.47 16.14
N VAL A 185 3.10 15.07 17.40
CA VAL A 185 4.31 15.40 18.19
C VAL A 185 5.53 14.67 17.63
N GLU A 186 5.40 13.38 17.32
CA GLU A 186 6.49 12.58 16.76
C GLU A 186 6.93 13.06 15.39
N VAL A 187 5.99 13.40 14.49
CA VAL A 187 6.31 14.01 13.19
C VAL A 187 7.10 15.30 13.37
N LYS A 188 6.65 16.20 14.27
CA LYS A 188 7.36 17.45 14.58
C LYS A 188 8.77 17.21 15.14
N ARG A 189 8.95 16.17 15.96
CA ARG A 189 10.27 15.80 16.49
C ARG A 189 11.17 15.25 15.39
N ALA A 190 10.66 14.34 14.57
CA ALA A 190 11.40 13.73 13.47
C ALA A 190 11.91 14.78 12.47
N VAL A 191 11.05 15.71 12.05
CA VAL A 191 11.41 16.80 11.11
C VAL A 191 12.50 17.72 11.68
N ARG A 192 12.60 17.91 13.00
CA ARG A 192 13.70 18.72 13.58
C ARG A 192 15.08 18.11 13.32
N HIS A 193 15.16 16.80 13.17
CA HIS A 193 16.39 16.03 12.95
C HIS A 193 16.59 15.61 11.48
N ARG A 194 16.02 16.38 10.55
CA ARG A 194 16.26 16.22 9.11
C ARG A 194 17.72 16.51 8.74
N SER A 195 18.18 15.85 7.69
CA SER A 195 19.50 16.03 7.08
C SER A 195 19.36 16.42 5.62
N PRO A 196 20.26 17.26 5.07
CA PRO A 196 20.32 17.43 3.62
C PRO A 196 20.76 16.11 2.97
N LEU A 197 20.12 15.76 1.88
CA LEU A 197 20.46 14.63 1.01
C LEU A 197 20.61 15.11 -0.43
N ASN A 198 21.31 14.31 -1.22
CA ASN A 198 21.34 14.41 -2.67
C ASN A 198 20.66 13.18 -3.29
N VAL A 199 19.50 13.36 -3.92
CA VAL A 199 18.74 12.28 -4.55
C VAL A 199 18.65 12.60 -6.04
N ALA A 200 19.21 11.74 -6.90
CA ALA A 200 19.26 11.93 -8.35
C ALA A 200 19.81 13.33 -8.78
N GLY A 201 20.86 13.80 -8.09
CA GLY A 201 21.47 15.10 -8.37
C GLY A 201 20.70 16.31 -7.84
N ARG A 202 19.62 16.11 -7.08
CA ARG A 202 18.79 17.16 -6.48
C ARG A 202 18.90 17.16 -4.97
N ARG A 203 18.95 18.36 -4.38
CA ARG A 203 18.96 18.51 -2.91
C ARG A 203 17.56 18.34 -2.36
N VAL A 204 17.46 17.62 -1.25
CA VAL A 204 16.20 17.38 -0.53
C VAL A 204 16.47 17.24 0.96
N GLU A 205 15.47 17.53 1.79
CA GLU A 205 15.52 17.17 3.20
C GLU A 205 15.13 15.70 3.39
N GLY A 206 15.93 14.99 4.19
CA GLY A 206 15.77 13.59 4.51
C GLY A 206 15.62 13.33 5.99
N VAL A 207 14.77 12.37 6.38
CA VAL A 207 14.66 11.89 7.77
C VAL A 207 14.83 10.38 7.81
N ASN A 208 15.68 9.89 8.73
CA ASN A 208 15.73 8.47 9.05
C ASN A 208 14.56 8.10 9.97
N SER A 209 13.57 7.35 9.48
CA SER A 209 12.45 6.90 10.29
C SER A 209 11.85 5.59 9.79
N ARG A 210 11.44 4.74 10.73
CA ARG A 210 10.63 3.54 10.47
C ARG A 210 9.13 3.77 10.61
N THR A 211 8.73 4.82 11.31
CA THR A 211 7.32 5.11 11.64
C THR A 211 6.90 6.45 11.05
N GLN A 212 5.60 6.65 10.88
CA GLN A 212 5.01 7.91 10.40
C GLN A 212 5.61 8.42 9.07
N ARG A 213 6.07 7.50 8.20
CA ARG A 213 6.87 7.87 7.03
C ARG A 213 6.13 8.82 6.08
N SER A 214 4.86 8.53 5.78
CA SER A 214 4.03 9.38 4.93
C SER A 214 3.79 10.77 5.54
N ALA A 215 3.46 10.83 6.84
CA ALA A 215 3.25 12.09 7.54
C ALA A 215 4.54 12.93 7.66
N ILE A 216 5.69 12.29 7.93
CA ILE A 216 7.01 12.94 7.93
C ILE A 216 7.34 13.44 6.53
N GLY A 217 7.17 12.61 5.50
CA GLY A 217 7.44 12.97 4.12
C GLY A 217 6.58 14.14 3.63
N HIS A 218 5.29 14.14 3.96
CA HIS A 218 4.38 15.25 3.70
C HIS A 218 4.85 16.52 4.41
N ALA A 219 5.18 16.44 5.70
CA ALA A 219 5.67 17.59 6.47
C ALA A 219 7.02 18.14 5.95
N LEU A 220 7.88 17.30 5.36
CA LEU A 220 9.08 17.75 4.66
C LEU A 220 8.72 18.44 3.34
N ALA A 221 7.81 17.88 2.56
CA ALA A 221 7.35 18.46 1.30
C ALA A 221 6.68 19.84 1.48
N GLU A 222 5.90 20.04 2.55
CA GLU A 222 5.29 21.34 2.90
C GLU A 222 6.33 22.44 3.16
N ARG A 223 7.54 22.07 3.61
CA ARG A 223 8.61 23.02 3.90
C ARG A 223 9.23 23.61 2.64
N GLN A 224 9.18 22.87 1.52
CA GLN A 224 9.76 23.25 0.24
C GLN A 224 11.22 23.73 0.35
N GLU A 225 11.98 23.11 1.25
CA GLU A 225 13.40 23.43 1.40
C GLU A 225 14.09 23.07 0.08
N PHE A 226 14.79 24.04 -0.52
CA PHE A 226 15.34 24.00 -1.90
C PHE A 226 14.38 24.31 -3.06
N ASN A 227 13.22 24.92 -2.79
CA ASN A 227 12.22 25.39 -3.78
C ASN A 227 11.50 24.27 -4.55
N GLU A 228 11.45 23.07 -3.98
CA GLU A 228 10.71 21.94 -4.55
C GLU A 228 9.85 21.30 -3.44
N PRO A 229 8.58 20.94 -3.70
CA PRO A 229 7.67 20.45 -2.66
C PRO A 229 7.80 18.94 -2.44
N TRP A 230 8.94 18.50 -1.93
CA TRP A 230 9.23 17.09 -1.70
C TRP A 230 10.14 16.83 -0.50
N GLY A 231 10.16 15.58 -0.04
CA GLY A 231 10.96 15.11 1.09
C GLY A 231 11.31 13.64 0.96
N CYS A 232 12.38 13.23 1.62
CA CYS A 232 12.82 11.84 1.68
C CYS A 232 12.66 11.28 3.10
N VAL A 233 12.08 10.09 3.22
CA VAL A 233 12.12 9.31 4.46
C VAL A 233 12.79 7.99 4.18
N TYR A 234 13.87 7.70 4.89
CA TYR A 234 14.66 6.50 4.67
C TYR A 234 14.80 5.67 5.93
N ARG A 235 15.11 4.39 5.78
CA ARG A 235 15.45 3.48 6.87
C ARG A 235 16.58 2.55 6.43
N ILE A 236 17.41 2.17 7.38
CA ILE A 236 18.54 1.25 7.14
C ILE A 236 18.14 -0.14 7.64
N GLU A 237 18.25 -1.15 6.79
CA GLU A 237 17.92 -2.55 7.10
C GLU A 237 19.07 -3.43 6.61
N GLY A 238 19.87 -3.95 7.54
CA GLY A 238 21.08 -4.70 7.21
C GLY A 238 22.06 -3.86 6.38
N THR A 239 22.33 -4.31 5.16
CA THR A 239 23.22 -3.64 4.20
C THR A 239 22.47 -2.77 3.19
N GLU A 240 21.18 -2.55 3.39
CA GLU A 240 20.33 -1.81 2.46
C GLU A 240 19.74 -0.56 3.11
N VAL A 241 19.48 0.44 2.27
CA VAL A 241 18.74 1.64 2.62
C VAL A 241 17.50 1.69 1.75
N HIS A 242 16.34 1.64 2.39
CA HIS A 242 15.06 1.80 1.73
C HIS A 242 14.63 3.26 1.91
N ALA A 243 14.54 3.99 0.80
CA ALA A 243 14.11 5.37 0.76
C ALA A 243 12.72 5.47 0.14
N THR A 244 11.88 6.33 0.70
CA THR A 244 10.59 6.72 0.12
C THR A 244 10.57 8.23 -0.02
N LEU A 245 10.29 8.68 -1.23
CA LEU A 245 10.12 10.06 -1.61
C LEU A 245 8.64 10.40 -1.53
N TYR A 246 8.33 11.57 -0.99
CA TYR A 246 6.99 12.11 -0.89
C TYR A 246 6.96 13.51 -1.47
N SER A 247 5.90 13.88 -2.17
CA SER A 247 5.72 15.23 -2.71
C SER A 247 4.28 15.71 -2.61
N ILE A 248 4.09 17.00 -2.88
CA ILE A 248 2.77 17.64 -2.92
C ILE A 248 2.55 18.24 -4.32
N GLY A 249 1.29 18.21 -4.78
CA GLY A 249 0.91 18.76 -6.07
C GLY A 249 1.47 17.95 -7.23
N ASP A 250 1.97 18.64 -8.26
CA ASP A 250 2.38 18.01 -9.52
C ASP A 250 3.85 17.59 -9.57
N PHE A 251 4.60 17.74 -8.48
CA PHE A 251 6.00 17.30 -8.44
C PHE A 251 6.09 15.77 -8.43
N ASP A 252 6.64 15.20 -9.50
CA ASP A 252 6.64 13.74 -9.74
C ASP A 252 7.87 13.04 -9.14
N VAL A 253 7.73 12.54 -7.90
CA VAL A 253 8.76 11.69 -7.27
C VAL A 253 8.81 10.28 -7.82
N GLY A 254 7.76 9.84 -8.53
CA GLY A 254 7.71 8.54 -9.20
C GLY A 254 8.80 8.43 -10.26
N SER A 255 8.94 9.46 -11.10
CA SER A 255 10.01 9.53 -12.11
C SER A 255 11.41 9.50 -11.49
N ILE A 256 11.64 10.25 -10.41
CA ILE A 256 12.92 10.28 -9.67
C ILE A 256 13.25 8.89 -9.09
N ALA A 257 12.27 8.22 -8.48
CA ALA A 257 12.48 6.88 -7.94
C ALA A 257 12.81 5.87 -9.06
N SER A 258 12.19 5.98 -10.23
CA SER A 258 12.46 5.11 -11.38
C SER A 258 13.88 5.27 -11.94
N GLU A 259 14.47 6.47 -11.93
CA GLU A 259 15.89 6.68 -12.29
C GLU A 259 16.84 5.90 -11.36
N LEU A 260 16.40 5.62 -10.13
CA LEU A 260 17.15 4.90 -9.11
C LEU A 260 16.78 3.40 -9.03
N GLY A 261 16.06 2.88 -10.02
CA GLY A 261 15.60 1.48 -10.06
C GLY A 261 14.40 1.17 -9.17
N GLY A 262 13.74 2.20 -8.65
CA GLY A 262 12.51 2.10 -7.86
C GLY A 262 11.24 2.43 -8.65
N GLY A 263 10.20 2.83 -7.94
CA GLY A 263 8.92 3.23 -8.54
C GLY A 263 7.84 3.58 -7.52
N GLY A 264 6.65 3.91 -8.02
CA GLY A 264 5.49 4.26 -7.21
C GLY A 264 4.60 5.30 -7.87
N HIS A 265 3.78 5.95 -7.06
CA HIS A 265 2.89 7.02 -7.49
C HIS A 265 3.64 8.36 -7.59
N ARG A 266 3.03 9.31 -8.31
CA ARG A 266 3.57 10.66 -8.48
C ARG A 266 3.99 11.32 -7.17
N ASN A 267 3.23 11.10 -6.10
CA ASN A 267 3.43 11.77 -4.81
C ASN A 267 4.00 10.85 -3.70
N ALA A 268 4.22 9.57 -4.00
CA ALA A 268 4.80 8.61 -3.06
C ALA A 268 5.47 7.48 -3.84
N ALA A 269 6.81 7.45 -3.84
CA ALA A 269 7.58 6.46 -4.58
C ALA A 269 8.83 6.05 -3.82
N GLY A 270 9.24 4.79 -3.95
CA GLY A 270 10.34 4.22 -3.18
C GLY A 270 11.42 3.62 -4.05
N PHE A 271 12.63 3.57 -3.51
CA PHE A 271 13.78 2.87 -4.09
C PHE A 271 14.65 2.28 -2.97
N THR A 272 15.46 1.28 -3.31
CA THR A 272 16.38 0.62 -2.39
C THR A 272 17.79 0.66 -2.98
N VAL A 273 18.78 1.01 -2.15
CA VAL A 273 20.20 0.97 -2.52
C VAL A 273 21.01 0.29 -1.43
N ASN A 274 22.23 -0.18 -1.76
CA ASN A 274 23.12 -0.66 -0.72
C ASN A 274 23.64 0.50 0.15
N LEU A 275 24.00 0.19 1.39
CA LEU A 275 24.45 1.15 2.38
C LEU A 275 25.70 1.92 1.94
N GLU A 276 26.63 1.26 1.25
CA GLU A 276 27.84 1.89 0.74
C GLU A 276 27.52 2.98 -0.29
N SER A 277 26.64 2.70 -1.26
CA SER A 277 26.23 3.71 -2.26
C SER A 277 25.43 4.82 -1.60
N TRP A 278 24.62 4.53 -0.58
CA TRP A 278 23.94 5.58 0.20
C TRP A 278 24.93 6.58 0.80
N PHE A 279 25.98 6.09 1.49
CA PHE A 279 27.01 6.96 2.07
C PHE A 279 27.78 7.77 1.03
N ARG A 280 28.08 7.16 -0.13
CA ARG A 280 28.88 7.78 -1.19
C ARG A 280 28.10 8.81 -2.00
N ASP A 281 26.85 8.49 -2.36
CA ASP A 281 26.12 9.19 -3.41
C ASP A 281 24.98 10.07 -2.88
N PHE A 282 24.44 9.77 -1.68
CA PHE A 282 23.23 10.42 -1.16
C PHE A 282 23.45 11.35 0.03
N LEU A 283 24.49 11.11 0.83
CA LEU A 283 24.87 12.01 1.91
C LEU A 283 25.73 13.15 1.33
N SER A 284 25.25 14.37 1.46
CA SER A 284 25.98 15.60 1.08
C SER A 284 27.00 16.01 2.13
#